data_AF-A0A7V6VLY9-F1
#
_entry.id   AF-A0A7V6VLY9-F1
#
_cell.length_a   1.000
_cell.length_b   1.000
_cell.length_c   1.000
_cell.angle_alpha   90.00
_cell.angle_beta   90.00
_cell.angle_gamma   90.00
#
_symmetry.space_group_name_H-M   'P 1'
#
loop_
_entity.id
_entity.type
_entity.pdbx_description
1 polymer ?
#
loop_
_entity_poly.entity_id
_entity_poly.type
_entity_poly.pdbx_seq_one_letter_code
_entity_poly.pdbx_strand_id
1 'polypeptide(L)'
;MVTTFLVALLTALASLVHIPVGDSDFRVTLGMVVMMTGYLILRKRKILQLAFFSGMFVGLLRIIVASISGMTMTPKLAGSLLLEFFFYIGYGLLYRFTVELNKSIYKIPLLFSLVICDFGGNAIEYLLRFLYAAEVWKDTSLVTILIAAFVRSLAIVVCVFLYRRFIEPQLTSKKGGSS
;
A
#
# COMPACT_ATOMS: atom_id res chain seq x y z
N MET A 1 15.75 -10.94 -4.52
CA MET A 1 15.50 -9.65 -5.19
C MET A 1 14.42 -9.76 -6.25
N VAL A 2 14.50 -10.71 -7.19
CA VAL A 2 13.50 -10.91 -8.27
C VAL A 2 12.04 -10.88 -7.80
N THR A 3 11.70 -11.64 -6.75
CA THR A 3 10.33 -11.64 -6.20
C THR A 3 9.86 -10.30 -5.66
N THR A 4 10.78 -9.48 -5.12
CA THR A 4 10.46 -8.15 -4.59
C THR A 4 10.10 -7.21 -5.73
N PHE A 5 10.86 -7.26 -6.82
CA PHE A 5 10.56 -6.50 -8.03
C PHE A 5 9.24 -6.94 -8.67
N LEU A 6 8.96 -8.25 -8.70
CA LEU A 6 7.69 -8.76 -9.22
C LEU A 6 6.49 -8.27 -8.40
N VAL A 7 6.57 -8.32 -7.06
CA VAL A 7 5.51 -7.76 -6.20
C VAL A 7 5.38 -6.25 -6.37
N ALA A 8 6.50 -5.52 -6.48
CA ALA A 8 6.47 -4.08 -6.73
C ALA A 8 5.84 -3.73 -8.08
N LEU A 9 6.10 -4.52 -9.12
CA LEU A 9 5.50 -4.34 -10.44
C LEU A 9 4.00 -4.63 -10.42
N LEU A 10 3.58 -5.74 -9.80
CA LEU A 10 2.17 -6.06 -9.61
C LEU A 10 1.46 -4.99 -8.78
N THR A 11 2.14 -4.46 -7.76
CA THR A 11 1.65 -3.35 -6.94
C THR A 11 1.43 -2.09 -7.78
N ALA A 12 2.37 -1.75 -8.65
CA ALA A 12 2.25 -0.61 -9.55
C ALA A 12 1.05 -0.79 -10.48
N LEU A 13 0.93 -1.94 -11.15
CA LEU A 13 -0.21 -2.23 -12.02
C LEU A 13 -1.54 -2.17 -11.27
N ALA A 14 -1.62 -2.78 -10.08
CA ALA A 14 -2.80 -2.74 -9.24
C ALA A 14 -3.13 -1.33 -8.74
N SER A 15 -2.14 -0.45 -8.58
CA SER A 15 -2.37 0.94 -8.18
C SER A 15 -3.16 1.74 -9.22
N LEU A 16 -3.20 1.32 -10.49
CA LEU A 16 -4.02 1.97 -11.50
C LEU A 16 -5.52 1.82 -11.19
N VAL A 17 -5.90 0.69 -10.58
CA VAL A 17 -7.24 0.49 -10.05
C VAL A 17 -7.35 1.25 -8.73
N HIS A 18 -8.12 2.33 -8.76
CA HIS A 18 -8.43 3.13 -7.59
C HIS A 18 -9.92 3.38 -7.52
N ILE A 19 -10.46 3.29 -6.31
CA ILE A 19 -11.86 3.59 -6.04
C ILE A 19 -11.89 5.00 -5.41
N PRO A 20 -12.55 5.97 -6.05
CA PRO A 20 -12.76 7.27 -5.42
C PRO A 20 -13.69 7.10 -4.22
N VAL A 21 -13.36 7.72 -3.09
CA VAL A 21 -14.18 7.66 -1.88
C VAL A 21 -14.81 9.03 -1.64
N GLY A 22 -16.12 9.13 -1.93
CA GLY A 22 -16.89 10.37 -1.84
C GLY A 22 -16.53 11.40 -2.92
N ASP A 23 -16.80 12.68 -2.65
CA ASP A 23 -16.47 13.84 -3.51
C ASP A 23 -15.04 14.36 -3.29
N SER A 24 -14.26 13.71 -2.43
CA SER A 24 -12.87 14.08 -2.14
C SER A 24 -11.91 13.45 -3.14
N ASP A 25 -10.78 14.12 -3.41
CA ASP A 25 -9.66 13.58 -4.21
C ASP A 25 -8.96 12.36 -3.56
N PHE A 26 -9.50 11.83 -2.45
CA PHE A 26 -8.98 10.68 -1.75
C PHE A 26 -9.32 9.38 -2.49
N ARG A 27 -8.27 8.62 -2.82
CA ARG A 27 -8.36 7.41 -3.64
C ARG A 27 -7.92 6.20 -2.84
N VAL A 28 -8.78 5.19 -2.73
CA VAL A 28 -8.40 3.89 -2.19
C VAL A 28 -7.71 3.11 -3.31
N THR A 29 -6.39 3.00 -3.22
CA THR A 29 -5.57 2.34 -4.24
C THR A 29 -5.39 0.86 -3.94
N LEU A 30 -5.62 0.01 -4.95
CA LEU A 30 -5.50 -1.43 -4.79
C LEU A 30 -4.02 -1.88 -4.68
N GLY A 31 -3.09 -1.02 -5.11
CA GLY A 31 -1.65 -1.27 -5.03
C GLY A 31 -1.19 -1.57 -3.61
N MET A 32 -1.64 -0.81 -2.61
CA MET A 32 -1.26 -1.04 -1.21
C MET A 32 -1.70 -2.44 -0.72
N VAL A 33 -2.91 -2.86 -1.10
CA VAL A 33 -3.44 -4.18 -0.77
C VAL A 33 -2.57 -5.27 -1.36
N VAL A 34 -2.18 -5.14 -2.63
CA VAL A 34 -1.31 -6.12 -3.32
C VAL A 34 0.08 -6.18 -2.69
N MET A 35 0.69 -5.03 -2.38
CA MET A 35 2.01 -4.99 -1.75
C MET A 35 2.00 -5.75 -0.43
N MET A 36 1.03 -5.44 0.43
CA MET A 36 1.01 -6.00 1.78
C MET A 36 0.59 -7.47 1.80
N THR A 37 -0.38 -7.85 0.98
CA THR A 37 -0.76 -9.25 0.80
C THR A 37 0.42 -10.07 0.28
N GLY A 38 1.13 -9.56 -0.73
CA GLY A 38 2.34 -10.18 -1.27
C GLY A 38 3.44 -10.32 -0.23
N TYR A 39 3.65 -9.30 0.61
CA TYR A 39 4.60 -9.37 1.72
C TYR A 39 4.24 -10.47 2.73
N LEU A 40 2.97 -10.54 3.17
CA LEU A 40 2.49 -11.49 4.18
C LEU A 40 2.47 -12.93 3.69
N ILE A 41 2.19 -13.15 2.41
CA ILE A 41 2.24 -14.46 1.76
C ILE A 41 3.69 -14.93 1.60
N LEU A 42 4.54 -14.06 1.04
CA LEU A 42 5.91 -14.44 0.71
C LEU A 42 6.88 -14.38 1.90
N ARG A 43 6.41 -13.98 3.09
CA ARG A 43 7.15 -13.83 4.35
C ARG A 43 8.52 -13.19 4.16
N LYS A 44 8.57 -12.08 3.40
CA LYS A 44 9.84 -11.43 3.03
C LYS A 44 10.48 -10.73 4.24
N ARG A 45 11.82 -10.79 4.32
CA ARG A 45 12.59 -10.27 5.46
C ARG A 45 12.78 -8.75 5.51
N LYS A 46 12.41 -7.99 4.47
CA LYS A 46 12.72 -6.55 4.39
C LYS A 46 11.53 -5.76 3.83
N ILE A 47 10.56 -5.44 4.69
CA ILE A 47 9.38 -4.64 4.32
C ILE A 47 9.78 -3.28 3.72
N LEU A 48 10.81 -2.63 4.27
CA LEU A 48 11.26 -1.32 3.80
C LEU A 48 11.74 -1.33 2.36
N GLN A 49 12.46 -2.38 1.94
CA GLN A 49 12.90 -2.49 0.54
C GLN A 49 11.71 -2.68 -0.39
N LEU A 50 10.73 -3.51 0.01
CA LEU A 50 9.52 -3.71 -0.79
C LEU A 50 8.71 -2.42 -0.89
N ALA A 51 8.52 -1.71 0.22
CA ALA A 51 7.83 -0.43 0.28
C ALA A 51 8.49 0.62 -0.62
N PHE A 52 9.81 0.75 -0.56
CA PHE A 52 10.58 1.67 -1.39
C PHE A 52 10.40 1.38 -2.89
N PHE A 53 10.65 0.13 -3.33
CA PHE A 53 10.53 -0.23 -4.75
C PHE A 53 9.08 -0.15 -5.24
N SER A 54 8.11 -0.54 -4.42
CA SER A 54 6.69 -0.47 -4.78
C SER A 54 6.23 0.97 -4.93
N GLY A 55 6.55 1.84 -3.97
CA GLY A 55 6.22 3.27 -4.08
C GLY A 55 6.86 3.91 -5.31
N MET A 56 8.13 3.60 -5.58
CA MET A 56 8.85 4.13 -6.75
C MET A 56 8.18 3.69 -8.06
N PHE A 57 7.84 2.40 -8.20
CA PHE A 57 7.19 1.88 -9.40
C PHE A 57 5.77 2.41 -9.57
N VAL A 58 5.02 2.56 -8.48
CA VAL A 58 3.68 3.16 -8.50
C VAL A 58 3.76 4.60 -9.01
N GLY A 59 4.64 5.43 -8.43
CA GLY A 59 4.82 6.81 -8.84
C GLY A 59 5.22 6.93 -10.31
N LEU A 60 6.24 6.18 -10.74
CA LEU A 60 6.70 6.16 -12.14
C LEU A 60 5.59 5.72 -13.11
N LEU A 61 4.88 4.63 -12.79
CA LEU A 61 3.83 4.12 -13.66
C LEU A 61 2.69 5.13 -13.79
N ARG A 62 2.28 5.78 -12.71
CA ARG A 62 1.21 6.79 -12.77
C ARG A 62 1.62 8.02 -13.55
N ILE A 63 2.89 8.45 -13.45
CA ILE A 63 3.43 9.53 -14.30
C ILE A 63 3.35 9.12 -15.78
N ILE A 64 3.78 7.89 -16.11
CA ILE A 64 3.71 7.37 -17.50
C ILE A 64 2.26 7.36 -18.00
N VAL A 65 1.32 6.81 -17.22
CA VAL A 65 -0.10 6.76 -17.62
C VAL A 65 -0.68 8.16 -17.78
N ALA A 66 -0.36 9.09 -16.88
CA ALA A 66 -0.83 10.46 -16.98
C ALA A 66 -0.25 11.19 -18.21
N SER A 67 1.00 10.92 -18.58
CA SER A 67 1.64 11.47 -19.79
C SER A 67 0.96 10.94 -21.06
N ILE A 68 0.65 9.64 -21.10
CA ILE A 68 -0.02 9.01 -22.25
C ILE A 68 -1.46 9.50 -22.38
N SER A 69 -2.14 9.76 -21.26
CA SER A 69 -3.53 10.22 -21.22
C SER A 69 -3.71 11.67 -21.68
N GLY A 70 -2.64 12.36 -22.10
CA GLY A 70 -2.69 13.73 -22.59
C GLY A 70 -2.97 14.78 -21.50
N MET A 71 -2.86 14.42 -20.21
CA MET A 71 -2.97 15.38 -19.13
C MET A 71 -1.75 16.31 -19.15
N THR A 72 -1.98 17.63 -19.09
CA THR A 72 -0.90 18.59 -18.96
C THR A 72 -0.14 18.34 -17.66
N MET A 73 1.13 17.96 -17.80
CA MET A 73 2.03 17.70 -16.67
C MET A 73 2.36 19.01 -15.98
N THR A 74 1.46 19.47 -15.13
CA THR A 74 1.75 20.59 -14.24
C THR A 74 2.67 20.10 -13.11
N PRO A 75 3.61 20.93 -12.63
CA PRO A 75 4.45 20.61 -11.49
C PRO A 75 3.65 20.18 -10.25
N LYS A 76 2.41 20.69 -10.12
CA LYS A 76 1.45 20.35 -9.06
C LYS A 76 0.95 18.90 -9.16
N LEU A 77 0.66 18.41 -10.38
CA LEU A 77 0.23 17.04 -10.61
C LEU A 77 1.38 16.05 -10.35
N ALA A 78 2.57 16.35 -10.88
CA ALA A 78 3.77 15.54 -10.66
C ALA A 78 4.16 15.47 -9.17
N GLY A 79 4.09 16.60 -8.45
CA GLY A 79 4.31 16.63 -7.00
C GLY A 79 3.31 15.78 -6.24
N SER A 80 2.01 15.85 -6.59
CA SER A 80 0.96 15.02 -5.97
C SER A 80 1.18 13.52 -6.17
N LEU A 81 1.60 13.12 -7.39
CA LEU A 81 1.95 11.74 -7.74
C LEU A 81 3.20 11.24 -7.00
N LEU A 82 4.19 12.10 -6.81
CA LEU A 82 5.40 11.79 -6.05
C LEU A 82 5.13 11.73 -4.55
N LEU A 83 4.14 12.44 -4.02
CA LEU A 83 3.81 12.42 -2.59
C LEU A 83 3.26 11.05 -2.14
N GLU A 84 2.61 10.32 -3.04
CA GLU A 84 2.15 8.94 -2.80
C GLU A 84 3.32 7.97 -2.54
N PHE A 85 4.53 8.26 -3.04
CA PHE A 85 5.73 7.50 -2.70
C PHE A 85 5.99 7.47 -1.18
N PHE A 86 5.77 8.61 -0.51
CA PHE A 86 5.98 8.74 0.92
C PHE A 86 4.92 7.99 1.73
N PHE A 87 3.70 7.82 1.20
CA PHE A 87 2.71 6.93 1.79
C PHE A 87 3.25 5.49 1.88
N TYR A 88 3.79 4.95 0.78
CA TYR A 88 4.32 3.58 0.75
C TYR A 88 5.49 3.40 1.73
N ILE A 89 6.43 4.34 1.75
CA ILE A 89 7.57 4.30 2.68
C ILE A 89 7.11 4.44 4.12
N GLY A 90 6.23 5.41 4.40
CA GLY A 90 5.66 5.65 5.73
C GLY A 90 4.94 4.43 6.27
N TYR A 91 4.13 3.78 5.43
CA TYR A 91 3.49 2.51 5.75
C TYR A 91 4.52 1.44 6.11
N GLY A 92 5.52 1.23 5.24
CA GLY A 92 6.55 0.21 5.47
C GLY A 92 7.37 0.44 6.74
N LEU A 93 7.62 1.71 7.07
CA LEU A 93 8.30 2.11 8.29
C LEU A 93 7.46 1.82 9.53
N LEU A 94 6.19 2.25 9.54
CA LEU A 94 5.27 1.98 10.64
C LEU A 94 5.07 0.48 10.84
N TYR A 95 4.92 -0.28 9.76
CA TYR A 95 4.76 -1.73 9.84
C TYR A 95 5.98 -2.41 10.49
N ARG A 96 7.18 -1.96 10.13
CA ARG A 96 8.41 -2.44 10.77
C ARG A 96 8.40 -2.20 12.28
N PHE A 97 7.97 -1.03 12.74
CA PHE A 97 7.92 -0.73 14.18
C PHE A 97 6.78 -1.43 14.92
N THR A 98 5.57 -1.37 14.37
CA THR A 98 4.34 -1.87 15.03
C THR A 98 4.24 -3.40 14.98
N VAL A 99 4.83 -4.05 13.98
CA VAL A 99 4.72 -5.51 13.78
C VAL A 99 6.07 -6.22 13.86
N GLU A 100 7.06 -5.85 13.04
CA GLU A 100 8.33 -6.62 12.97
C GLU A 100 9.19 -6.47 14.24
N LEU A 101 9.28 -5.25 14.79
CA LEU A 101 10.11 -4.92 15.94
C LEU A 101 9.35 -4.94 17.28
N ASN A 102 8.04 -5.20 17.24
CA ASN A 102 7.21 -5.15 18.42
C ASN A 102 7.49 -6.36 19.33
N LYS A 103 8.20 -6.10 20.42
CA LYS A 103 8.51 -7.07 21.49
C LYS A 103 7.53 -6.99 22.67
N SER A 104 6.43 -6.25 22.54
CA SER A 104 5.44 -6.09 23.60
C SER A 104 4.87 -7.45 24.03
N ILE A 105 4.64 -7.57 25.34
CA ILE A 105 3.93 -8.70 25.94
C ILE A 105 2.50 -8.77 25.40
N TYR A 106 1.86 -7.61 25.21
CA TYR A 106 0.54 -7.48 24.61
C TYR A 106 0.67 -7.24 23.11
N LYS A 107 0.46 -8.29 22.31
CA LYS A 107 0.53 -8.22 20.85
C LYS A 107 -0.75 -7.61 20.29
N ILE A 108 -0.59 -6.56 19.50
CA ILE A 108 -1.69 -5.93 18.77
C ILE A 108 -2.14 -6.90 17.65
N PRO A 109 -3.44 -7.16 17.46
CA PRO A 109 -3.92 -8.00 16.36
C PRO A 109 -3.50 -7.40 15.02
N LEU A 110 -3.17 -8.27 14.06
CA LEU A 110 -2.63 -7.85 12.75
C LEU A 110 -3.50 -6.78 12.07
N LEU A 111 -4.83 -6.94 12.10
CA LEU A 111 -5.75 -5.98 11.51
C LEU A 111 -5.53 -4.57 12.05
N PHE A 112 -5.46 -4.40 13.38
CA PHE A 112 -5.24 -3.09 14.00
C PHE A 112 -3.88 -2.52 13.66
N SER A 113 -2.84 -3.35 13.63
CA SER A 113 -1.51 -2.92 13.21
C SER A 113 -1.52 -2.40 11.78
N LEU A 114 -2.21 -3.08 10.86
CA LEU A 114 -2.35 -2.64 9.47
C LEU A 114 -3.13 -1.31 9.39
N VAL A 115 -4.21 -1.14 10.17
CA VAL A 115 -4.98 0.11 10.21
C VAL A 115 -4.12 1.28 10.69
N ILE A 116 -3.30 1.07 11.73
CA ILE A 116 -2.37 2.10 12.23
C ILE A 116 -1.32 2.45 11.18
N CYS A 117 -0.76 1.46 10.49
CA CYS A 117 0.21 1.68 9.42
C CYS A 117 -0.39 2.45 8.26
N ASP A 118 -1.61 2.10 7.88
CA ASP A 118 -2.32 2.73 6.79
C ASP A 118 -2.70 4.18 7.14
N PHE A 119 -3.36 4.37 8.27
CA PHE A 119 -3.71 5.70 8.77
C PHE A 119 -2.47 6.59 8.90
N GLY A 120 -1.39 6.08 9.50
CA GLY A 120 -0.15 6.83 9.66
C GLY A 120 0.57 7.12 8.33
N GLY A 121 0.53 6.20 7.36
CA GLY A 121 1.03 6.43 6.01
C GLY A 121 0.28 7.57 5.32
N ASN A 122 -1.05 7.57 5.38
CA ASN A 122 -1.88 8.65 4.80
C ASN A 122 -1.67 9.97 5.55
N ALA A 123 -1.45 9.93 6.87
CA ALA A 123 -1.16 11.13 7.66
C ALA A 123 0.19 11.76 7.28
N ILE A 124 1.23 10.95 7.04
CA ILE A 124 2.52 11.42 6.53
C ILE A 124 2.35 12.07 5.16
N GLU A 125 1.63 11.40 4.25
CA GLU A 125 1.34 11.95 2.93
C GLU A 125 0.59 13.27 3.01
N TYR A 126 -0.46 13.34 3.84
CA TYR A 126 -1.24 14.55 4.06
C TYR A 126 -0.39 15.71 4.60
N LEU A 127 0.46 15.44 5.60
CA LEU A 127 1.38 16.42 6.16
C LEU A 127 2.34 16.97 5.08
N LEU A 128 2.90 16.09 4.25
CA LEU A 128 3.80 16.50 3.18
C LEU A 128 3.08 17.31 2.08
N ARG A 129 1.84 16.93 1.73
CA ARG A 129 0.99 17.70 0.81
C ARG A 129 0.68 19.10 1.35
N PHE A 130 0.39 19.20 2.65
CA PHE A 130 0.17 20.48 3.34
C PHE A 130 1.41 21.37 3.28
N LEU A 131 2.60 20.83 3.58
CA LEU A 131 3.87 21.57 3.50
C LEU A 131 4.22 22.04 2.09
N TYR A 132 3.80 21.30 1.06
CA TYR A 132 4.03 21.66 -0.35
C TYR A 132 3.00 22.66 -0.92
N ALA A 133 2.16 23.28 -0.07
CA ALA A 133 1.08 24.20 -0.46
C ALA A 133 0.11 23.60 -1.52
N ALA A 134 0.01 22.27 -1.56
CA ALA A 134 -0.95 21.60 -2.41
C ALA A 134 -2.31 21.62 -1.68
N GLU A 135 -3.15 22.62 -1.98
CA GLU A 135 -4.55 22.81 -1.48
C GLU A 135 -5.50 21.61 -1.73
N VAL A 136 -5.00 20.45 -2.16
CA VAL A 136 -5.77 19.32 -2.70
C VAL A 136 -6.62 18.62 -1.63
N TRP A 137 -6.27 18.69 -0.34
CA TRP A 137 -6.93 17.89 0.71
C TRP A 137 -7.64 18.73 1.79
N LYS A 138 -7.92 20.01 1.54
CA LYS A 138 -8.62 20.89 2.49
C LYS A 138 -9.98 20.30 2.95
N ASP A 139 -10.60 19.49 2.08
CA ASP A 139 -11.92 18.89 2.29
C ASP A 139 -11.88 17.39 2.67
N THR A 140 -10.70 16.77 2.77
CA THR A 140 -10.62 15.34 3.14
C THR A 140 -10.75 15.16 4.66
N SER A 141 -11.88 14.64 5.10
CA SER A 141 -12.12 14.35 6.52
C SER A 141 -11.20 13.24 7.03
N LEU A 142 -10.70 13.41 8.26
CA LEU A 142 -9.95 12.37 8.99
C LEU A 142 -10.74 11.06 9.10
N VAL A 143 -12.07 11.16 9.21
CA VAL A 143 -12.98 10.01 9.24
C VAL A 143 -12.90 9.22 7.93
N THR A 144 -12.83 9.89 6.78
CA THR A 144 -12.68 9.25 5.47
C THR A 144 -11.36 8.47 5.38
N ILE A 145 -10.26 9.06 5.86
CA ILE A 145 -8.95 8.41 5.90
C ILE A 145 -9.00 7.17 6.82
N LEU A 146 -9.66 7.27 7.97
CA LEU A 146 -9.78 6.15 8.91
C LEU A 146 -10.63 5.00 8.36
N ILE A 147 -11.76 5.31 7.71
CA ILE A 147 -12.62 4.31 7.05
C ILE A 147 -11.83 3.62 5.93
N ALA A 148 -11.13 4.38 5.10
CA ALA A 148 -10.30 3.83 4.04
C ALA A 148 -9.19 2.92 4.57
N ALA A 149 -8.50 3.35 5.64
CA ALA A 149 -7.49 2.57 6.32
C ALA A 149 -8.05 1.24 6.86
N PHE A 150 -9.26 1.28 7.45
CA PHE A 150 -9.95 0.09 7.91
C PHE A 150 -10.31 -0.86 6.76
N VAL A 151 -10.94 -0.35 5.70
CA VAL A 151 -11.37 -1.14 4.54
C VAL A 151 -10.17 -1.81 3.86
N ARG A 152 -9.08 -1.07 3.60
CA ARG A 152 -7.87 -1.65 2.99
C ARG A 152 -7.23 -2.70 3.88
N SER A 153 -7.14 -2.43 5.18
CA SER A 153 -6.56 -3.38 6.14
C SER A 153 -7.38 -4.67 6.22
N LEU A 154 -8.72 -4.55 6.20
CA LEU A 154 -9.61 -5.70 6.14
C LEU A 154 -9.41 -6.47 4.83
N ALA A 155 -9.34 -5.78 3.68
CA ALA A 155 -9.09 -6.42 2.39
C ALA A 155 -7.77 -7.21 2.38
N ILE A 156 -6.69 -6.66 2.95
CA ILE A 156 -5.40 -7.36 3.09
C ILE A 156 -5.58 -8.65 3.90
N VAL A 157 -6.23 -8.58 5.06
CA VAL A 157 -6.45 -9.75 5.93
C VAL A 157 -7.28 -10.81 5.22
N VAL A 158 -8.36 -10.42 4.55
CA VAL A 158 -9.22 -11.34 3.78
C VAL A 158 -8.44 -12.01 2.64
N CYS A 159 -7.68 -11.24 1.86
CA CYS A 159 -6.86 -11.78 0.77
C CYS A 159 -5.84 -12.81 1.29
N VAL A 160 -5.16 -12.50 2.40
CA VAL A 160 -4.20 -13.43 3.02
C VAL A 160 -4.92 -14.67 3.56
N PHE A 161 -6.08 -14.51 4.20
CA PHE A 161 -6.87 -15.63 4.69
C PHE A 161 -7.30 -16.57 3.57
N LEU A 162 -7.87 -16.03 2.49
CA LEU A 162 -8.31 -16.80 1.33
C LEU A 162 -7.13 -17.54 0.68
N TYR A 163 -5.99 -16.88 0.52
CA TYR A 163 -4.78 -17.52 -0.02
C TYR A 163 -4.35 -18.71 0.85
N ARG A 164 -4.25 -18.52 2.17
CA ARG A 164 -3.81 -19.58 3.09
C ARG A 164 -4.82 -20.72 3.20
N ARG A 165 -6.11 -20.42 3.07
CA ARG A 165 -7.17 -21.42 3.18
C ARG A 165 -7.32 -22.27 1.93
N PHE A 166 -7.23 -21.67 0.74
CA PHE A 166 -7.60 -22.33 -0.51
C PHE A 166 -6.41 -22.60 -1.45
N ILE A 167 -5.37 -21.76 -1.45
CA ILE A 167 -4.28 -21.86 -2.42
C ILE A 167 -3.06 -22.57 -1.82
N GLU A 168 -2.66 -22.19 -0.60
CA GLU A 168 -1.48 -22.77 0.06
C GLU A 168 -1.53 -24.31 0.21
N PRO A 169 -2.66 -24.94 0.60
CA PRO A 169 -2.74 -26.40 0.73
C PRO A 169 -2.60 -27.15 -0.60
N GLN A 170 -3.07 -26.53 -1.70
CA GLN A 170 -2.99 -27.13 -3.04
C GLN A 170 -1.55 -27.13 -3.56
N LEU A 171 -0.78 -26.09 -3.24
CA LEU A 171 0.63 -25.98 -3.61
C LEU A 171 1.53 -26.95 -2.82
N THR A 172 1.22 -27.21 -1.55
CA THR A 172 1.97 -28.16 -0.73
C THR A 172 1.66 -29.61 -1.12
N SER A 173 0.40 -29.93 -1.41
CA SER A 173 -0.01 -31.25 -1.92
C SER A 173 0.69 -31.60 -3.25
N LYS A 174 0.77 -30.66 -4.18
CA LYS A 174 1.42 -30.87 -5.49
C LYS A 174 2.94 -31.11 -5.41
N LYS A 175 3.62 -30.60 -4.37
CA LYS A 175 5.05 -30.85 -4.14
C LYS A 175 5.33 -32.20 -3.48
N GLY A 176 4.36 -32.79 -2.78
CA GLY A 176 4.50 -34.10 -2.13
C GLY A 176 4.21 -35.30 -3.03
N GLY A 177 3.62 -35.09 -4.21
CA GLY A 177 3.27 -36.15 -5.18
C GLY A 177 4.27 -36.31 -6.33
N SER A 178 5.42 -35.65 -6.29
CA SER A 178 6.46 -35.68 -7.33
C SER A 178 7.81 -36.17 -6.80
N SER A 179 7.81 -37.09 -5.83
CA SER A 179 9.02 -37.75 -5.30
C SER A 179 8.88 -39.26 -5.45
#